data_AF-A0A926F5B1-F1
#
_entry.id   AF-A0A926F5B1-F1
#
_cell.length_a   1.000
_cell.length_b   1.000
_cell.length_c   1.000
_cell.angle_alpha   90.00
_cell.angle_beta   90.00
_cell.angle_gamma   90.00
#
_symmetry.space_group_name_H-M   'P 1'
#
loop_
_entity.id
_entity.type
_entity.pdbx_description
1 polymer ?
#
loop_
_entity_poly.entity_id
_entity_poly.type
_entity_poly.pdbx_seq_one_letter_code
_entity_poly.pdbx_strand_id
1 'polypeptide(L)'
;MKTDLLFRHPIRIFCIANFLTVILIVVTFSFDYIPQWAPGAFAILIILFLKGKSGVYELIKSMSFKFINLKWYLLALIFPILLCYFSYIGISMVEYKEIVNLKLSHSLSDYGTLVFLIILGSCGEELGWRGFMLPQLLKKHSLFTSSLLIGIFWGIWHLNILLGVPVFLYILF
;
A
#
# COMPACT_ATOMS: atom_id res chain seq x y z
N MET A 1 12.10 -15.17 27.47
CA MET A 1 10.61 -15.14 27.53
C MET A 1 9.99 -14.15 26.54
N LYS A 2 10.47 -12.89 26.39
CA LYS A 2 9.90 -11.91 25.41
C LYS A 2 10.13 -12.24 23.92
N THR A 3 11.21 -12.95 23.60
CA THR A 3 11.52 -13.38 22.22
C THR A 3 10.53 -14.41 21.68
N ASP A 4 9.94 -15.24 22.54
CA ASP A 4 9.14 -16.41 22.16
C ASP A 4 7.83 -16.03 21.42
N LEU A 5 7.22 -14.89 21.77
CA LEU A 5 6.01 -14.41 21.11
C LEU A 5 6.27 -14.00 19.65
N LEU A 6 7.40 -13.35 19.39
CA LEU A 6 7.79 -12.90 18.05
C LEU A 6 8.00 -14.10 17.11
N PHE A 7 8.66 -15.15 17.60
CA PHE A 7 8.88 -16.38 16.84
C PHE A 7 7.59 -17.15 16.56
N ARG A 8 6.61 -17.11 17.48
CA ARG A 8 5.34 -17.85 17.33
C ARG A 8 4.31 -17.14 16.44
N HIS A 9 4.24 -15.81 16.49
CA HIS A 9 3.16 -15.05 15.85
C HIS A 9 3.61 -13.78 15.09
N PRO A 10 4.55 -13.87 14.14
CA PRO A 10 5.10 -12.71 13.44
C PRO A 10 4.06 -11.88 12.68
N ILE A 11 3.08 -12.53 12.04
CA ILE A 11 1.99 -11.83 11.31
C ILE A 11 1.11 -11.02 12.27
N ARG A 12 0.74 -11.60 13.43
CA ARG A 12 -0.14 -10.90 14.40
C ARG A 12 0.52 -9.65 14.93
N ILE A 13 1.81 -9.73 15.25
CA ILE A 13 2.60 -8.58 15.75
C ILE A 13 2.71 -7.51 14.68
N PHE A 14 2.97 -7.91 13.42
CA PHE A 14 2.98 -6.98 12.30
C PHE A 14 1.65 -6.24 12.13
N CYS A 15 0.52 -6.96 12.17
CA CYS A 15 -0.81 -6.36 12.08
C CYS A 15 -1.10 -5.41 13.23
N ILE A 16 -0.81 -5.82 14.48
CA ILE A 16 -1.02 -5.00 15.67
C ILE A 16 -0.17 -3.73 15.61
N ALA A 17 1.10 -3.84 15.23
CA ALA A 17 1.99 -2.69 15.14
C ALA A 17 1.50 -1.65 14.13
N ASN A 18 1.12 -2.09 12.93
CA ASN A 18 0.55 -1.19 11.92
C ASN A 18 -0.78 -0.58 12.36
N PHE A 19 -1.65 -1.35 13.02
CA PHE A 19 -2.91 -0.83 13.55
C PHE A 19 -2.71 0.24 14.64
N LEU A 20 -1.75 0.03 15.55
CA LEU A 20 -1.39 1.03 16.55
C LEU A 20 -0.83 2.31 15.91
N THR A 21 -0.08 2.19 14.83
CA THR A 21 0.38 3.35 14.05
C THR A 21 -0.80 4.11 13.44
N VAL A 22 -1.81 3.42 12.89
CA VAL A 22 -3.05 4.08 12.41
C VAL A 22 -3.71 4.89 13.52
N ILE A 23 -3.89 4.30 14.71
CA ILE A 23 -4.46 4.99 15.87
C ILE A 23 -3.63 6.21 16.25
N LEU A 24 -2.31 6.07 16.33
CA LEU A 24 -1.41 7.16 16.69
C LEU A 24 -1.55 8.33 15.71
N ILE A 25 -1.58 8.06 14.40
CA ILE A 25 -1.73 9.10 13.39
C ILE A 25 -3.10 9.78 13.52
N VAL A 26 -4.19 9.01 13.76
CA VAL A 26 -5.54 9.58 13.94
C VAL A 26 -5.59 10.50 15.17
N VAL A 27 -4.95 10.11 16.27
CA VAL A 27 -4.97 10.86 17.53
C VAL A 27 -4.09 12.11 17.45
N THR A 28 -2.96 12.04 16.75
CA THR A 28 -1.94 13.11 16.77
C THR A 28 -2.03 14.09 15.61
N PHE A 29 -2.68 13.72 14.49
CA PHE A 29 -2.72 14.52 13.25
C PHE A 29 -1.34 15.02 12.77
N SER A 30 -0.25 14.35 13.17
CA SER A 30 1.11 14.89 13.05
C SER A 30 2.00 14.14 12.05
N PHE A 31 1.41 13.27 11.22
CA PHE A 31 2.17 12.37 10.35
C PHE A 31 1.49 12.20 8.98
N ASP A 32 1.38 13.26 8.18
CA ASP A 32 0.68 13.16 6.89
C ASP A 32 1.48 12.39 5.81
N TYR A 33 2.81 12.29 5.94
CA TYR A 33 3.68 11.69 4.92
C TYR A 33 4.62 10.56 5.41
N ILE A 34 4.84 10.48 6.72
CA ILE A 34 5.64 9.43 7.38
C ILE A 34 4.96 8.03 7.42
N PRO A 35 3.62 7.86 7.38
CA PRO A 35 2.97 6.56 7.60
C PRO A 35 3.33 5.51 6.57
N GLN A 36 3.49 5.87 5.29
CA GLN A 36 3.66 4.91 4.19
C GLN A 36 4.84 3.95 4.39
N TRP A 37 5.83 4.37 5.19
CA TRP A 37 6.99 3.54 5.54
C TRP A 37 6.77 2.63 6.75
N ALA A 38 5.69 2.78 7.52
CA ALA A 38 5.45 1.98 8.71
C ALA A 38 5.35 0.47 8.41
N PRO A 39 4.61 -0.01 7.38
CA PRO A 39 4.59 -1.42 7.03
C PRO A 39 6.00 -1.94 6.73
N GLY A 40 6.79 -1.21 5.93
CA GLY A 40 8.17 -1.56 5.62
C GLY A 40 9.08 -1.60 6.84
N ALA A 41 8.99 -0.58 7.71
CA ALA A 41 9.80 -0.48 8.93
C ALA A 41 9.51 -1.64 9.89
N PHE A 42 8.24 -1.98 10.12
CA PHE A 42 7.87 -3.12 10.98
C PHE A 42 8.30 -4.45 10.37
N ALA A 43 8.19 -4.62 9.06
CA ALA A 43 8.72 -5.81 8.39
C ALA A 43 10.23 -5.97 8.59
N ILE A 44 11.00 -4.89 8.42
CA ILE A 44 12.46 -4.89 8.66
C ILE A 44 12.76 -5.23 10.11
N LEU A 45 12.09 -4.59 11.07
CA LEU A 45 12.33 -4.84 12.50
C LEU A 45 12.03 -6.30 12.87
N ILE A 46 10.87 -6.82 12.45
CA ILE A 46 10.49 -8.21 12.75
C ILE A 46 11.50 -9.18 12.14
N ILE A 47 11.88 -9.00 10.88
CA ILE A 47 12.87 -9.86 10.22
C ILE A 47 14.24 -9.74 10.86
N LEU A 48 14.65 -8.54 11.26
CA LEU A 48 15.92 -8.32 11.97
C LEU A 48 15.97 -9.11 13.28
N PHE A 49 14.88 -9.13 14.06
CA PHE A 49 14.83 -9.90 15.30
C PHE A 49 14.73 -11.42 15.08
N LEU A 50 14.07 -11.87 14.02
CA LEU A 50 13.87 -13.31 13.75
C LEU A 50 15.05 -13.97 13.03
N LYS A 51 15.66 -13.26 12.09
CA LYS A 51 16.65 -13.78 11.14
C LYS A 51 17.96 -12.98 11.10
N GLY A 52 18.07 -11.89 11.86
CA GLY A 52 19.24 -11.02 11.84
C GLY A 52 19.38 -10.23 10.54
N LYS A 53 20.58 -9.64 10.36
CA LYS A 53 20.90 -8.77 9.21
C LYS A 53 20.82 -9.51 7.86
N SER A 54 21.14 -10.80 7.82
CA SER A 54 21.04 -11.62 6.61
C SER A 54 19.60 -11.73 6.13
N GLY A 55 18.64 -11.92 7.04
CA GLY A 55 17.21 -11.94 6.69
C GLY A 55 16.71 -10.60 6.13
N VAL A 56 17.20 -9.47 6.65
CA VAL A 56 16.85 -8.15 6.11
C VAL A 56 17.42 -7.96 4.70
N TYR A 57 18.66 -8.42 4.47
CA TYR A 57 19.25 -8.41 3.13
C TYR A 57 18.44 -9.27 2.16
N GLU A 58 18.00 -10.46 2.55
CA GLU A 58 17.12 -11.32 1.74
C GLU A 58 15.78 -10.62 1.42
N LEU A 59 15.18 -9.93 2.40
CA LEU A 59 13.95 -9.17 2.22
C LEU A 59 14.13 -8.07 1.17
N ILE A 60 15.15 -7.22 1.32
CA ILE A 60 15.42 -6.12 0.37
C ILE A 60 15.75 -6.69 -1.02
N LYS A 61 16.56 -7.74 -1.09
CA LYS A 61 16.90 -8.42 -2.35
C LYS A 61 15.68 -9.04 -3.02
N SER A 62 14.68 -9.49 -2.25
CA SER A 62 13.45 -10.04 -2.82
C SER A 62 12.61 -9.00 -3.55
N MET A 63 12.77 -7.71 -3.23
CA MET A 63 12.10 -6.57 -3.87
C MET A 63 12.79 -6.09 -5.15
N SER A 64 13.94 -6.67 -5.51
CA SER A 64 14.60 -6.32 -6.77
C SER A 64 13.70 -6.63 -7.96
N PHE A 65 13.63 -5.68 -8.89
CA PHE A 65 12.86 -5.84 -10.12
C PHE A 65 13.40 -7.02 -10.95
N LYS A 66 12.52 -7.95 -11.32
CA LYS A 66 12.89 -9.13 -12.12
C LYS A 66 12.02 -9.21 -13.37
N PHE A 67 12.56 -8.86 -14.53
CA PHE A 67 11.86 -9.01 -15.81
C PHE A 67 11.56 -10.49 -16.11
N ILE A 68 10.39 -10.96 -15.71
CA ILE A 68 9.95 -12.35 -15.96
C ILE A 68 9.18 -12.42 -17.27
N ASN A 69 8.14 -11.59 -17.44
CA ASN A 69 7.30 -11.59 -18.64
C ASN A 69 6.68 -10.20 -18.87
N LEU A 70 6.97 -9.61 -20.04
CA LEU A 70 6.52 -8.28 -20.43
C LEU A 70 4.99 -8.10 -20.34
N LYS A 71 4.22 -9.17 -20.60
CA LYS A 71 2.74 -9.12 -20.57
C LYS A 71 2.21 -8.68 -19.21
N TRP A 72 2.80 -9.12 -18.10
CA TRP A 72 2.35 -8.74 -16.77
C TRP A 72 2.66 -7.28 -16.44
N TYR A 73 3.78 -6.75 -16.93
CA TYR A 73 4.10 -5.33 -16.78
C TYR A 73 3.18 -4.44 -17.61
N LEU A 74 2.89 -4.84 -18.84
CA LEU A 74 1.93 -4.14 -19.69
C LEU A 74 0.53 -4.16 -19.05
N LEU A 75 0.10 -5.30 -18.50
CA LEU A 75 -1.17 -5.40 -17.80
C LEU A 75 -1.20 -4.51 -16.55
N ALA A 76 -0.15 -4.53 -15.73
CA ALA A 76 -0.05 -3.70 -14.52
C ALA A 76 -0.03 -2.19 -14.83
N LEU A 77 0.46 -1.79 -16.01
CA LEU A 77 0.48 -0.39 -16.45
C LEU A 77 -0.85 0.03 -17.12
N ILE A 78 -1.34 -0.77 -18.06
CA ILE A 78 -2.49 -0.43 -18.91
C ILE A 78 -3.80 -0.56 -18.11
N PHE A 79 -3.93 -1.56 -17.25
CA PHE A 79 -5.19 -1.82 -16.55
C PHE A 79 -5.64 -0.65 -15.66
N PRO A 80 -4.78 -0.04 -14.79
CA PRO A 80 -5.17 1.14 -14.01
C PRO A 80 -5.53 2.34 -14.90
N ILE A 81 -4.79 2.56 -16.00
CA ILE A 81 -5.06 3.66 -16.93
C ILE A 81 -6.45 3.50 -17.56
N LEU A 82 -6.77 2.31 -18.05
CA LEU A 82 -8.09 2.01 -18.62
C LEU A 82 -9.19 2.15 -17.57
N LEU A 83 -8.96 1.65 -16.35
CA LEU A 83 -9.93 1.75 -15.26
C LEU A 83 -10.25 3.22 -14.94
N CYS A 84 -9.23 4.07 -14.80
CA CYS A 84 -9.40 5.51 -14.59
C CYS A 84 -10.13 6.18 -15.77
N TYR A 85 -9.76 5.84 -17.00
CA TYR A 85 -10.36 6.40 -18.22
C TYR A 85 -11.85 6.03 -18.35
N PHE A 86 -12.21 4.76 -18.15
CA PHE A 86 -13.60 4.33 -18.21
C PHE A 86 -14.44 4.88 -17.07
N SER A 87 -13.86 4.98 -15.86
CA SER A 87 -14.52 5.62 -14.72
C SER A 87 -14.81 7.09 -15.01
N TYR A 88 -13.86 7.81 -15.61
CA TYR A 88 -14.01 9.19 -16.04
C TYR A 88 -15.14 9.36 -17.07
N ILE A 89 -15.20 8.51 -18.10
CA ILE A 89 -16.28 8.53 -19.09
C ILE A 89 -17.63 8.28 -18.41
N GLY A 90 -17.70 7.27 -17.54
CA GLY A 90 -18.93 6.91 -16.83
C GLY A 90 -19.50 8.09 -16.01
N ILE A 91 -18.64 8.78 -15.25
CA ILE A 91 -19.04 9.96 -14.46
C ILE A 91 -19.45 11.12 -15.37
N SER A 92 -18.68 11.40 -16.43
CA SER A 92 -18.93 12.51 -17.36
C SER A 92 -20.27 12.38 -18.09
N MET A 93 -20.70 11.15 -18.38
CA MET A 93 -22.00 10.86 -19.00
C MET A 93 -23.19 11.08 -18.06
N VAL A 94 -22.98 10.99 -16.74
CA VAL A 94 -24.06 11.14 -15.73
C VAL A 94 -24.20 12.59 -15.27
N GLU A 95 -23.09 13.28 -14.97
CA GLU A 95 -23.15 14.56 -14.27
C GLU A 95 -22.81 15.80 -15.11
N TYR A 96 -21.88 15.71 -16.08
CA TYR A 96 -21.24 16.94 -16.59
C TYR A 96 -21.54 17.35 -18.03
N LYS A 97 -22.03 16.46 -18.92
CA LYS A 97 -22.36 16.72 -20.35
C LYS A 97 -21.28 17.40 -21.20
N GLU A 98 -20.21 17.93 -20.62
CA GLU A 98 -19.00 18.40 -21.26
C GLU A 98 -17.85 17.50 -20.85
N ILE A 99 -17.10 17.04 -21.85
CA ILE A 99 -15.81 16.40 -21.63
C ILE A 99 -14.90 17.48 -21.08
N VAL A 100 -14.62 17.43 -19.78
CA VAL A 100 -13.68 18.37 -19.14
C VAL A 100 -12.36 18.32 -19.90
N ASN A 101 -11.94 19.46 -20.42
CA ASN A 101 -10.63 19.58 -21.05
C ASN A 101 -9.57 19.31 -19.97
N LEU A 102 -8.77 18.26 -20.16
CA LEU A 102 -7.57 17.99 -19.36
C LEU A 102 -6.55 19.11 -19.60
N LYS A 103 -6.76 20.25 -18.94
CA LYS A 103 -5.76 21.31 -18.88
C LYS A 103 -4.68 20.85 -17.91
N LEU A 104 -3.50 20.60 -18.44
CA LEU A 104 -2.30 20.48 -17.63
C LEU A 104 -2.08 21.83 -16.95
N SER A 105 -2.45 21.92 -15.67
CA SER A 105 -2.39 23.14 -14.86
C SER A 105 -1.04 23.33 -14.18
N HIS A 106 -0.19 22.29 -14.19
CA HIS A 106 1.11 22.26 -13.51
C HIS A 106 2.27 22.07 -14.49
N SER A 107 3.47 22.41 -14.02
CA SER A 107 4.69 22.22 -14.81
C SER A 107 5.04 20.73 -14.93
N LEU A 108 5.82 20.38 -15.95
CA LEU A 108 6.32 19.00 -16.10
C LEU A 108 7.17 18.55 -14.90
N SER A 109 7.90 19.47 -14.27
CA SER A 109 8.66 19.21 -13.04
C SER A 109 7.77 18.83 -11.86
N ASP A 110 6.60 19.45 -11.71
CA ASP A 110 5.68 19.14 -10.61
C ASP A 110 5.16 17.71 -10.73
N TYR A 111 4.78 17.30 -11.95
CA TYR A 111 4.38 15.91 -12.21
C TYR A 111 5.52 14.92 -11.97
N GLY A 112 6.75 15.28 -12.37
CA GLY A 112 7.94 14.47 -12.10
C GLY A 112 8.16 14.23 -10.61
N THR A 113 8.09 15.31 -9.81
CA THR A 113 8.19 15.23 -8.35
C THR A 113 7.08 14.38 -7.75
N LEU A 114 5.84 14.56 -8.19
CA LEU A 114 4.70 13.78 -7.69
C LEU A 114 4.88 12.28 -7.95
N VAL A 115 5.26 11.90 -9.17
CA VAL A 115 5.51 10.49 -9.54
C VAL A 115 6.63 9.91 -8.68
N PHE A 116 7.71 10.65 -8.48
CA PHE A 116 8.82 10.21 -7.64
C PHE A 116 8.40 9.96 -6.19
N LEU A 117 7.64 10.89 -5.59
CA LEU A 117 7.16 10.75 -4.22
C LEU A 117 6.19 9.58 -4.06
N ILE A 118 5.29 9.36 -5.01
CA ILE A 118 4.36 8.22 -5.00
C ILE A 118 5.12 6.89 -5.06
N ILE A 119 6.11 6.78 -5.95
CA ILE A 119 6.93 5.56 -6.07
C ILE A 119 7.69 5.32 -4.77
N LEU A 120 8.32 6.36 -4.21
CA LEU A 120 9.09 6.26 -2.97
C LEU A 120 8.22 5.82 -1.79
N GLY A 121 7.02 6.40 -1.65
CA GLY A 121 6.04 6.00 -0.66
C GLY A 121 5.58 4.56 -0.82
N SER A 122 5.25 4.18 -2.06
CA SER A 122 4.81 2.82 -2.40
C SER A 122 5.86 1.77 -2.05
N CYS A 123 7.16 2.06 -2.17
CA CYS A 123 8.21 1.13 -1.78
C CYS A 123 8.11 0.68 -0.31
N GLY A 124 7.80 1.60 0.61
CA GLY A 124 7.64 1.30 2.03
C GLY A 124 6.48 0.34 2.27
N GLU A 125 5.35 0.58 1.61
CA GLU A 125 4.17 -0.28 1.69
C GLU A 125 4.41 -1.66 1.07
N GLU A 126 4.96 -1.72 -0.14
CA GLU A 126 5.26 -2.97 -0.84
C GLU A 126 6.19 -3.87 -0.02
N LEU A 127 7.20 -3.30 0.64
CA LEU A 127 8.14 -4.04 1.48
C LEU A 127 7.43 -4.74 2.65
N GLY A 128 6.44 -4.09 3.26
CA GLY A 128 5.61 -4.69 4.31
C GLY A 128 4.61 -5.71 3.78
N TRP A 129 3.78 -5.33 2.83
CA TRP A 129 2.65 -6.14 2.36
C TRP A 129 3.10 -7.31 1.48
N ARG A 130 3.96 -7.07 0.50
CA ARG A 130 4.41 -8.07 -0.48
C ARG A 130 5.72 -8.72 -0.06
N GLY A 131 6.63 -7.97 0.55
CA GLY A 131 7.90 -8.50 1.04
C GLY A 131 7.77 -9.37 2.29
N PHE A 132 6.87 -9.03 3.21
CA PHE A 132 6.75 -9.73 4.49
C PHE A 132 5.42 -10.46 4.68
N MET A 133 4.28 -9.78 4.58
CA MET A 133 2.98 -10.37 4.97
C MET A 133 2.53 -11.47 3.99
N LEU A 134 2.59 -11.20 2.68
CA LEU A 134 2.13 -12.14 1.64
C LEU A 134 2.85 -13.50 1.70
N PRO A 135 4.19 -13.59 1.73
CA PRO A 135 4.87 -14.89 1.79
C PRO A 135 4.56 -15.70 3.05
N GLN A 136 4.17 -15.04 4.14
CA GLN A 136 3.81 -15.71 5.40
C GLN A 136 2.37 -16.22 5.36
N LEU A 137 1.44 -15.48 4.75
CA LEU A 137 0.06 -15.93 4.55
C LEU A 137 -0.01 -17.11 3.57
N LEU A 138 0.77 -17.07 2.49
CA LEU A 138 0.82 -18.15 1.49
C LEU A 138 1.31 -19.49 2.04
N LYS A 139 1.98 -19.51 3.20
CA LYS A 139 2.37 -20.77 3.89
C LYS A 139 1.18 -21.51 4.51
N LYS A 140 0.08 -20.81 4.76
CA LYS A 140 -1.08 -21.33 5.52
C LYS A 140 -2.41 -21.18 4.80
N HIS A 141 -2.47 -20.34 3.78
CA HIS A 141 -3.69 -19.98 3.07
C HIS A 141 -3.48 -20.04 1.55
N SER A 142 -4.59 -20.15 0.81
CA SER A 142 -4.57 -20.04 -0.65
C SER A 142 -4.14 -18.64 -1.10
N LEU A 143 -3.77 -18.51 -2.38
CA LEU A 143 -3.49 -17.21 -2.99
C LEU A 143 -4.66 -16.24 -2.82
N PHE A 144 -5.88 -16.69 -3.12
CA PHE A 144 -7.08 -15.87 -3.01
C PHE A 144 -7.30 -15.36 -1.58
N THR A 145 -7.27 -16.26 -0.59
CA THR A 145 -7.46 -15.88 0.81
C THR A 145 -6.34 -14.95 1.30
N SER A 146 -5.09 -15.19 0.88
CA SER A 146 -3.96 -14.34 1.24
C SER A 146 -4.11 -12.93 0.67
N SER A 147 -4.49 -12.82 -0.60
CA SER A 147 -4.74 -11.53 -1.28
C SER A 147 -5.91 -10.78 -0.65
N LEU A 148 -6.99 -11.48 -0.31
CA LEU A 148 -8.15 -10.88 0.36
C LEU A 148 -7.78 -10.31 1.74
N LEU A 149 -7.03 -11.08 2.54
CA LEU A 149 -6.57 -10.62 3.85
C LEU A 149 -5.68 -9.38 3.73
N ILE A 150 -4.72 -9.37 2.79
CA ILE A 150 -3.90 -8.19 2.52
C ILE A 150 -4.77 -7.00 2.15
N GLY A 151 -5.75 -7.17 1.26
CA GLY A 151 -6.67 -6.10 0.86
C GLY A 151 -7.43 -5.51 2.05
N ILE A 152 -7.91 -6.34 2.98
CA ILE A 152 -8.59 -5.88 4.20
C ILE A 152 -7.64 -5.08 5.10
N PHE A 153 -6.45 -5.61 5.40
CA PHE A 153 -5.49 -4.92 6.27
C PHE A 153 -4.95 -3.64 5.64
N TRP A 154 -4.74 -3.66 4.32
CA TRP A 154 -4.34 -2.49 3.54
C TRP A 154 -5.44 -1.42 3.51
N GLY A 155 -6.70 -1.82 3.35
CA GLY A 155 -7.85 -0.90 3.44
C GLY A 155 -7.99 -0.28 4.83
N ILE A 156 -7.85 -1.08 5.90
CA ILE A 156 -7.86 -0.59 7.29
C ILE A 156 -6.72 0.40 7.53
N TRP A 157 -5.53 0.12 6.98
CA TRP A 157 -4.38 1.00 7.05
C TRP A 157 -4.68 2.40 6.47
N HIS A 158 -5.48 2.47 5.41
CA HIS A 158 -5.90 3.72 4.77
C HIS A 158 -7.08 4.42 5.47
N LEU A 159 -7.68 3.85 6.52
CA LEU A 159 -8.78 4.52 7.25
C LEU A 159 -8.34 5.83 7.91
N ASN A 160 -7.04 6.00 8.17
CA ASN A 160 -6.50 7.29 8.59
C ASN A 160 -6.71 8.39 7.54
N ILE A 161 -6.45 8.06 6.26
CA ILE A 161 -6.57 8.98 5.13
C ILE A 161 -8.05 9.33 4.88
N LEU A 162 -8.98 8.45 5.25
CA LEU A 162 -10.42 8.66 5.13
C LEU A 162 -11.02 9.56 6.23
N LEU A 163 -10.29 9.84 7.31
CA LEU A 163 -10.76 10.66 8.44
C LEU A 163 -10.50 12.16 8.28
N GLY A 164 -9.99 12.58 7.12
CA GLY A 164 -10.21 13.92 6.60
C GLY A 164 -11.56 14.04 5.88
N VAL A 165 -12.68 13.86 6.58
CA VAL A 165 -14.08 14.15 6.17
C VAL A 165 -14.62 13.34 4.93
N PRO A 166 -15.79 12.70 5.02
CA PRO A 166 -16.12 11.47 4.29
C PRO A 166 -16.67 11.68 2.86
N VAL A 167 -16.03 11.07 1.86
CA VAL A 167 -16.59 10.92 0.50
C VAL A 167 -17.58 9.74 0.39
N PHE A 168 -17.64 8.84 1.38
CA PHE A 168 -18.62 7.75 1.38
C PHE A 168 -20.01 8.10 1.95
N LEU A 169 -20.22 9.34 2.44
CA LEU A 169 -21.54 9.81 2.90
C LEU A 169 -22.26 10.75 1.92
N TYR A 170 -21.63 11.16 0.81
CA TYR A 170 -22.30 11.97 -0.21
C TYR A 170 -23.20 11.17 -1.19
N ILE A 171 -23.30 9.84 -1.02
CA ILE A 171 -24.17 8.99 -1.86
C ILE A 171 -25.48 8.60 -1.14
N LEU A 172 -25.72 9.04 0.10
CA LEU A 172 -26.94 8.66 0.83
C LEU A 172 -27.66 9.76 1.63
N PHE A 173 -27.45 11.05 1.34
CA PHE A 173 -28.41 12.11 1.64
C PHE A 173 -28.32 13.24 0.62
#